data_AF-A0A6S6U3X3-F1
#
_entry.id   AF-A0A6S6U3X3-F1
#
_cell.length_a   1.000
_cell.length_b   1.000
_cell.length_c   1.000
_cell.angle_alpha   90.00
_cell.angle_beta   90.00
_cell.angle_gamma   90.00
#
_symmetry.space_group_name_H-M   'P 1'
#
loop_
_entity.id
_entity.type
_entity.pdbx_description
1 polymer ?
#
loop_
_entity_poly.entity_id
_entity_poly.type
_entity_poly.pdbx_seq_one_letter_code
_entity_poly.pdbx_strand_id
1 'polypeptide(L)'
;MRKKLFIILFIIILGATASYLLLGSLLIYILTLLVGATLLYFTKLNNRNRKENLNIIRDESKLYFYLSDDLLFSVDLVRNKSMTETLRASIQNEMSTIHNITRKICFINFKDDNLLKELNSKLNIHTDK
;
A
#
# COMPACT_ATOMS: atom_id res chain seq x y z
N MET A 1 26.91 -64.25 8.61
CA MET A 1 26.11 -63.40 9.53
C MET A 1 26.62 -61.96 9.67
N ARG A 2 27.91 -61.73 9.98
CA ARG A 2 28.46 -60.38 10.27
C ARG A 2 28.28 -59.34 9.16
N LYS A 3 28.41 -59.71 7.87
CA LYS A 3 28.21 -58.80 6.73
C LYS A 3 26.78 -58.26 6.62
N LYS A 4 25.77 -59.09 6.88
CA LYS A 4 24.36 -58.67 6.86
C LYS A 4 24.04 -57.68 7.99
N LEU A 5 24.59 -57.93 9.18
CA LEU A 5 24.45 -57.03 10.32
C LEU A 5 25.07 -55.65 10.03
N PHE A 6 26.24 -55.61 9.38
CA PHE A 6 26.91 -54.36 9.03
C PHE A 6 26.11 -53.53 8.01
N ILE A 7 25.52 -54.19 7.00
CA ILE A 7 24.66 -53.54 6.01
C ILE A 7 23.42 -52.94 6.67
N ILE A 8 22.78 -53.65 7.60
CA ILE A 8 21.60 -53.16 8.31
C ILE A 8 21.95 -51.93 9.16
N LEU A 9 23.05 -51.97 9.90
CA LEU A 9 23.54 -50.83 10.70
C LEU A 9 23.84 -49.61 9.83
N PHE A 10 24.46 -49.82 8.67
CA PHE A 10 24.77 -48.75 7.73
C PHE A 10 23.52 -48.05 7.19
N ILE A 11 22.48 -48.82 6.83
CA ILE A 11 21.20 -48.28 6.35
C ILE A 11 20.51 -47.44 7.44
N ILE A 12 20.53 -47.90 8.70
CA ILE A 12 19.91 -47.18 9.81
C ILE A 12 20.60 -45.82 10.06
N ILE A 13 21.93 -45.80 10.03
CA ILE A 13 22.72 -44.56 10.23
C ILE A 13 22.45 -43.56 9.11
N LEU A 14 22.42 -44.02 7.85
CA LEU A 14 22.08 -43.20 6.69
C LEU A 14 20.65 -42.65 6.75
N GLY A 15 19.69 -43.49 7.13
CA GLY A 15 18.31 -43.06 7.32
C GLY A 15 18.18 -41.99 8.40
N ALA A 16 18.80 -42.20 9.56
CA ALA A 16 18.77 -41.26 10.67
C ALA A 16 19.40 -39.90 10.32
N THR A 17 20.54 -39.90 9.62
CA THR A 17 21.21 -38.67 9.18
C THR A 17 20.40 -37.91 8.13
N ALA A 18 19.83 -38.62 7.14
CA ALA A 18 18.95 -38.00 6.15
C ALA A 18 17.69 -37.40 6.79
N SER A 19 17.05 -38.13 7.71
CA SER A 19 15.88 -37.63 8.45
C SER A 19 16.20 -36.41 9.31
N TYR A 20 17.35 -36.38 9.97
CA TYR A 20 17.80 -35.23 10.77
C TYR A 20 17.99 -33.98 9.91
N LEU A 21 18.64 -34.11 8.75
CA LEU A 21 18.83 -32.99 7.81
C LEU A 21 17.50 -32.48 7.26
N LEU A 22 16.59 -33.39 6.90
CA LEU A 22 15.26 -33.02 6.41
C LEU A 22 14.44 -32.29 7.49
N LEU A 23 14.42 -32.79 8.72
CA LEU A 23 13.73 -32.14 9.86
C LEU A 23 14.33 -30.77 10.18
N GLY A 24 15.65 -30.64 10.15
CA GLY A 24 16.33 -29.36 10.33
C GLY A 24 15.96 -28.34 9.24
N SER A 25 15.93 -28.78 7.97
CA SER A 25 15.51 -27.93 6.86
C SER A 25 14.04 -27.50 6.95
N LEU A 26 13.15 -28.40 7.38
CA LEU A 26 11.72 -28.12 7.55
C LEU A 26 11.49 -27.05 8.64
N LEU A 27 12.21 -27.14 9.77
CA LEU A 27 12.16 -26.14 10.83
C LEU A 27 12.57 -24.75 10.33
N ILE A 28 13.65 -24.67 9.53
CA ILE A 28 14.10 -23.41 8.93
C ILE A 28 13.03 -22.86 7.99
N TYR A 29 12.44 -23.68 7.12
CA TYR A 29 11.35 -23.25 6.23
C TYR A 29 10.14 -22.71 6.99
N ILE A 30 9.71 -23.40 8.05
CA ILE A 30 8.58 -22.96 8.89
C ILE A 30 8.90 -21.62 9.54
N LEU A 31 10.10 -21.46 10.10
CA LEU A 31 10.54 -20.19 10.71
C LEU A 31 10.55 -19.06 9.68
N THR A 32 11.09 -19.29 8.48
CA THR A 32 11.10 -18.30 7.40
C THR A 32 9.69 -17.90 6.99
N LEU A 33 8.77 -18.85 6.85
CA LEU A 33 7.37 -18.55 6.53
C LEU A 33 6.70 -17.73 7.63
N LEU A 34 6.96 -18.03 8.89
CA LEU A 34 6.39 -17.34 10.05
C LEU A 34 6.90 -15.89 10.13
N VAL A 35 8.20 -15.69 9.89
CA VAL A 35 8.81 -14.35 9.80
C VAL A 35 8.27 -13.58 8.59
N GLY A 36 8.17 -14.22 7.42
CA GLY A 36 7.59 -13.60 6.23
C GLY A 36 6.13 -13.18 6.43
N ALA A 37 5.32 -14.04 7.03
CA ALA A 37 3.93 -13.76 7.33
C ALA A 37 3.76 -12.61 8.33
N THR A 38 4.59 -12.55 9.37
CA THR A 38 4.57 -11.46 10.34
C THR A 38 5.00 -10.13 9.71
N LEU A 39 6.04 -10.12 8.87
CA LEU A 39 6.43 -8.92 8.11
C LEU A 39 5.30 -8.42 7.22
N LEU A 40 4.67 -9.31 6.43
CA LEU A 40 3.54 -8.94 5.58
C LEU A 40 2.36 -8.39 6.38
N TYR A 41 2.09 -8.96 7.55
CA TYR A 41 1.05 -8.47 8.46
C TYR A 41 1.36 -7.04 8.93
N PHE A 42 2.58 -6.76 9.40
CA PHE A 42 2.97 -5.43 9.85
C PHE A 42 3.00 -4.41 8.71
N THR A 43 3.48 -4.77 7.52
CA THR A 43 3.42 -3.90 6.34
C THR A 43 1.98 -3.55 5.99
N LYS A 44 1.07 -4.53 6.01
CA LYS A 44 -0.36 -4.29 5.77
C LYS A 44 -0.96 -3.38 6.82
N LEU A 45 -0.61 -3.57 8.09
CA LEU A 45 -1.10 -2.75 9.20
C LEU A 45 -0.61 -1.31 9.12
N ASN A 46 0.68 -1.11 8.78
CA ASN A 46 1.27 0.22 8.59
C ASN A 46 0.61 0.96 7.42
N ASN A 47 0.35 0.25 6.32
CA ASN A 47 -0.31 0.82 5.14
C ASN A 47 -1.83 0.99 5.30
N ARG A 48 -2.45 0.47 6.36
CA ARG A 48 -3.91 0.61 6.58
C ARG A 48 -4.30 2.05 6.93
N ASN A 49 -3.43 2.77 7.62
CA ASN A 49 -3.67 4.15 8.07
C ASN A 49 -2.74 5.18 7.42
N ARG A 50 -1.95 4.76 6.43
CA ARG A 50 -1.11 5.68 5.65
C ARG A 50 -2.01 6.71 4.97
N LYS A 51 -1.71 7.98 5.22
CA LYS A 51 -2.37 9.13 4.60
C LYS A 51 -1.43 9.62 3.50
N GLU A 52 -1.99 9.85 2.31
CA GLU A 52 -1.28 10.56 1.25
C GLU A 52 -1.73 12.02 1.24
N ASN A 53 -0.77 12.92 1.02
CA ASN A 53 -1.03 14.35 0.93
C ASN A 53 -1.33 14.70 -0.53
N LEU A 54 -2.51 15.27 -0.80
CA LEU A 54 -2.78 15.82 -2.12
C LEU A 54 -2.42 17.31 -2.12
N ASN A 55 -1.31 17.65 -2.76
CA ASN A 55 -0.83 19.01 -2.91
C ASN A 55 -1.34 19.61 -4.22
N ILE A 56 -1.82 20.86 -4.17
CA ILE A 56 -2.36 21.55 -5.34
C ILE A 56 -1.52 22.78 -5.60
N ILE A 57 -0.81 22.77 -6.73
CA ILE A 57 0.03 23.88 -7.17
C ILE A 57 -0.68 24.60 -8.31
N ARG A 58 -0.74 25.92 -8.22
CA ARG A 58 -1.35 26.78 -9.24
C ARG A 58 -0.28 27.46 -10.09
N ASP A 59 -0.52 27.45 -11.39
CA ASP A 59 0.15 28.26 -12.39
C ASP A 59 -0.87 29.23 -13.05
N GLU A 60 -0.43 30.11 -13.93
CA GLU A 60 -1.27 31.12 -14.59
C GLU A 60 -2.43 30.49 -15.38
N SER A 61 -2.19 29.32 -15.98
CA SER A 61 -3.14 28.63 -16.87
C SER A 61 -3.62 27.28 -16.35
N LYS A 62 -3.01 26.73 -15.29
CA LYS A 62 -3.24 25.34 -14.86
C LYS A 62 -3.23 25.15 -13.34
N LEU A 63 -3.93 24.12 -12.90
CA LEU A 63 -3.83 23.52 -11.57
C LEU A 63 -3.17 22.15 -11.69
N TYR A 64 -2.14 21.90 -10.89
CA TYR A 64 -1.45 20.63 -10.81
C TYR A 64 -1.77 19.95 -9.49
N PHE A 65 -2.16 18.69 -9.55
CA PHE A 65 -2.50 17.87 -8.39
C PHE A 65 -1.40 16.83 -8.20
N TYR A 66 -0.65 16.97 -7.11
CA TYR A 66 0.44 16.06 -6.73
C TYR A 66 -0.02 15.19 -5.57
N LEU A 67 0.21 13.89 -5.67
CA LEU A 67 -0.01 12.96 -4.58
C LEU A 67 1.34 12.63 -3.94
N SER A 68 1.56 13.14 -2.73
CA SER A 68 2.88 13.25 -2.13
C SER A 68 3.82 14.04 -3.06
N ASP A 69 4.67 13.37 -3.84
CA ASP A 69 5.61 14.00 -4.77
C ASP A 69 5.31 13.70 -6.26
N ASP A 70 4.37 12.80 -6.54
CA ASP A 70 4.06 12.37 -7.90
C ASP A 70 2.93 13.21 -8.52
N LEU A 71 3.13 13.70 -9.75
CA LEU A 71 2.08 14.39 -10.49
C LEU A 71 0.96 13.40 -10.83
N LEU A 72 -0.24 13.63 -10.28
CA LEU A 72 -1.40 12.78 -10.49
C LEU A 72 -2.15 13.20 -11.76
N PHE A 73 -2.53 14.47 -11.84
CA PHE A 73 -3.18 15.07 -13.02
C PHE A 73 -3.09 16.60 -12.98
N SER A 74 -3.47 17.24 -14.09
CA SER A 74 -3.53 18.70 -14.20
C SER A 74 -4.82 19.14 -14.89
N VAL A 75 -5.31 20.33 -14.55
CA VAL A 75 -6.54 20.91 -15.12
C VAL A 75 -6.32 22.36 -15.54
N ASP A 76 -6.80 22.70 -16.72
CA ASP A 76 -6.75 24.07 -17.23
C ASP A 76 -7.68 25.02 -16.45
N LEU A 77 -7.17 26.21 -16.14
CA LEU A 77 -7.92 27.29 -15.54
C LEU A 77 -8.69 28.06 -16.62
N VAL A 78 -10.01 27.97 -16.57
CA VAL A 78 -10.87 28.75 -17.47
C VAL A 78 -11.03 30.16 -16.91
N ARG A 79 -10.70 31.19 -17.70
CA ARG A 79 -10.68 32.62 -17.27
C ARG A 79 -11.99 33.14 -16.64
N ASN A 80 -13.13 32.52 -16.95
CA ASN A 80 -14.45 32.96 -16.48
C ASN A 80 -15.09 32.01 -15.44
N LYS A 81 -14.34 31.02 -14.93
CA LYS A 81 -14.84 30.06 -13.94
C LYS A 81 -14.18 30.32 -12.60
N SER A 82 -14.93 30.23 -11.51
CA SER A 82 -14.32 30.41 -10.19
C SER A 82 -13.31 29.29 -9.94
N MET A 83 -12.20 29.63 -9.26
CA MET A 83 -11.16 28.65 -8.92
C MET A 83 -11.74 27.53 -8.05
N THR A 84 -12.65 27.89 -7.15
CA THR A 84 -13.39 26.96 -6.29
C THR A 84 -14.26 25.98 -7.08
N GLU A 85 -14.99 26.43 -8.09
CA GLU A 85 -15.77 25.52 -8.95
C GLU A 85 -14.88 24.65 -9.83
N THR A 86 -13.75 25.20 -10.30
CA THR A 86 -12.78 24.44 -11.09
C THR A 86 -12.20 23.31 -10.24
N LEU A 87 -11.72 23.62 -9.03
CA LEU A 87 -11.27 22.63 -8.05
C LEU A 87 -12.34 21.57 -7.73
N ARG A 88 -13.57 22.01 -7.44
CA ARG A 88 -14.68 21.11 -7.13
C ARG A 88 -14.95 20.14 -8.29
N ALA A 89 -15.05 20.65 -9.52
CA ALA A 89 -15.30 19.83 -10.69
C ALA A 89 -14.14 18.86 -10.99
N SER A 90 -12.89 19.33 -10.90
CA SER A 90 -11.70 18.50 -11.12
C SER A 90 -11.62 17.35 -10.13
N ILE A 91 -11.80 17.64 -8.83
CA ILE A 91 -11.76 16.63 -7.77
C ILE A 91 -12.92 15.63 -7.95
N GLN A 92 -14.12 16.10 -8.31
CA GLN A 92 -15.26 15.21 -8.56
C GLN A 92 -15.05 14.29 -9.76
N ASN A 93 -14.50 14.82 -10.85
CA ASN A 93 -14.26 14.03 -12.07
C ASN A 93 -13.15 12.99 -11.86
N GLU A 94 -12.06 13.39 -11.19
CA GLU A 94 -10.90 12.51 -10.98
C GLU A 94 -10.97 11.70 -9.68
N MET A 95 -12.06 11.80 -8.93
CA MET A 95 -12.23 11.13 -7.63
C MET A 95 -12.05 9.60 -7.73
N SER A 96 -12.48 9.01 -8.85
CA SER A 96 -12.34 7.58 -9.10
C SER A 96 -10.87 7.15 -9.26
N THR A 97 -10.10 7.90 -10.05
CA THR A 97 -8.65 7.74 -10.23
C THR A 97 -7.93 7.87 -8.89
N ILE A 98 -8.27 8.92 -8.17
CA ILE A 98 -7.73 9.29 -6.86
C ILE A 98 -7.97 8.17 -5.80
N HIS A 99 -9.18 7.59 -5.76
CA HIS A 99 -9.54 6.51 -4.83
C HIS A 99 -8.90 5.16 -5.17
N ASN A 100 -8.70 4.86 -6.45
CA ASN A 100 -8.02 3.64 -6.87
C ASN A 100 -6.55 3.59 -6.41
N ILE A 101 -5.92 4.76 -6.28
CA ILE A 101 -4.50 4.86 -5.94
C ILE A 101 -4.30 4.96 -4.41
N THR A 102 -5.27 5.52 -3.68
CA THR A 102 -5.10 5.78 -2.24
C THR A 102 -6.34 5.47 -1.42
N ARG A 103 -6.14 4.91 -0.22
CA ARG A 103 -7.22 4.56 0.70
C ARG A 103 -7.74 5.76 1.51
N LYS A 104 -6.89 6.76 1.74
CA LYS A 104 -7.20 7.95 2.54
C LYS A 104 -6.44 9.14 1.98
N ILE A 105 -7.16 10.22 1.74
CA ILE A 105 -6.63 11.47 1.24
C ILE A 105 -7.01 12.57 2.20
N CYS A 106 -6.06 13.46 2.46
CA CYS A 106 -6.32 14.68 3.17
C CYS A 106 -5.88 15.85 2.30
N PHE A 107 -6.81 16.76 2.02
CA PHE A 107 -6.44 18.06 1.50
C PHE A 107 -5.75 18.83 2.64
N ILE A 108 -4.58 19.39 2.35
CA ILE A 108 -3.82 20.23 3.29
C ILE A 108 -3.50 21.57 2.61
N ASN A 109 -3.24 22.61 3.40
CA ASN A 109 -2.86 23.95 2.93
C ASN A 109 -3.91 24.67 2.04
N PHE A 110 -5.20 24.46 2.30
CA PHE A 110 -6.24 25.33 1.75
C PHE A 110 -6.38 26.61 2.58
N LYS A 111 -6.44 27.77 1.91
CA LYS A 111 -6.75 29.07 2.56
C LYS A 111 -8.23 29.24 2.91
N ASP A 112 -9.11 28.48 2.27
CA ASP A 112 -10.55 28.51 2.46
C ASP A 112 -10.99 27.28 3.28
N ASP A 113 -11.27 27.49 4.57
CA ASP A 113 -11.65 26.43 5.50
C ASP A 113 -13.01 25.79 5.18
N ASN A 114 -13.94 26.53 4.59
CA ASN A 114 -15.26 26.01 4.20
C ASN A 114 -15.11 25.06 3.01
N LEU A 115 -14.32 25.46 2.02
CA LEU A 115 -14.00 24.62 0.87
C LEU A 115 -13.21 23.38 1.31
N LEU A 116 -12.25 23.54 2.21
CA LEU A 116 -11.49 22.42 2.77
C LEU A 116 -12.40 21.39 3.45
N LYS A 117 -13.34 21.83 4.28
CA LYS A 117 -14.31 20.96 4.95
C LYS A 117 -15.23 20.25 3.94
N GLU A 118 -15.70 20.97 2.92
CA GLU A 118 -16.54 20.40 1.86
C GLU A 118 -15.81 19.32 1.04
N LEU A 119 -14.55 19.57 0.67
CA LEU A 119 -13.75 18.63 -0.11
C LEU A 119 -13.38 17.39 0.71
N ASN A 120 -12.98 17.57 1.97
CA ASN A 120 -12.71 16.46 2.88
C ASN A 120 -13.97 15.64 3.19
N SER A 121 -15.15 16.25 3.31
CA SER A 121 -16.39 15.50 3.54
C SER A 121 -16.79 14.66 2.32
N LYS A 122 -16.64 15.21 1.11
CA LYS A 122 -16.91 14.48 -0.14
C LYS A 122 -15.98 13.28 -0.34
N LEU A 123 -14.74 13.35 0.13
CA LEU A 123 -13.82 12.21 0.15
C LEU A 123 -14.27 11.11 1.12
N ASN A 124 -14.72 11.48 2.33
CA ASN A 124 -15.06 10.50 3.36
C ASN A 124 -16.33 9.69 3.06
N ILE A 125 -17.29 10.23 2.29
CA ILE A 125 -18.57 9.59 1.98
C ILE A 125 -18.43 8.30 1.14
N HIS A 126 -17.30 8.08 0.47
CA HIS A 126 -17.07 6.86 -0.33
C HIS A 126 -16.24 5.77 0.38
N THR A 127 -15.64 6.07 1.53
CA THR A 127 -14.81 5.11 2.28
C THR A 127 -15.59 4.14 3.18
N ASP A 128 -16.91 4.33 3.35
CA ASP A 128 -17.77 3.55 4.25
C ASP A 128 -18.60 2.45 3.56
N LYS A 129 -18.24 2.04 2.34
CA LYS A 129 -18.86 0.89 1.66
C LYS A 129 -17.90 -0.29 1.50
#